data_AF-A0A7C5AJ24-F1
#
_entry.id   AF-A0A7C5AJ24-F1
#
_cell.length_a   1.000
_cell.length_b   1.000
_cell.length_c   1.000
_cell.angle_alpha   90.00
_cell.angle_beta   90.00
_cell.angle_gamma   90.00
#
_symmetry.space_group_name_H-M   'P 1'
#
loop_
_entity.id
_entity.type
_entity.pdbx_description
1 polymer ?
#
loop_
_entity_poly.entity_id
_entity_poly.type
_entity_poly.pdbx_seq_one_letter_code
_entity_poly.pdbx_strand_id
1 'polypeptide(L)'
;HFGTGNYNEITATQYSDISYLAADPDLAADASALFNAITGYAEACSFQKIEASPMRLRERILELVSMEKKRAAEGQKARIIAKVNSLSDPQLIEALIDASRAGVKIDLNVRGICCLRPGMKGVSENIRVTSIVGRFLEHSRILYFHNGGDPKVFISSADWMPRNLDRRIETLVPVEDPDCRRKLVEMLDLYVADNVDAWLLQPDGSYVRLRPAAGRKQVRAQEMLYQQAVERCRFSAQQRPASFQPHRSAESQLR
;
A
#
# COMPACT_ATOMS: atom_id res chain seq x y z
N HIS A 1 -0.10 14.65 -7.75
CA HIS A 1 0.35 13.25 -7.94
C HIS A 1 0.92 12.77 -6.62
N PHE A 2 0.57 11.56 -6.20
CA PHE A 2 1.07 10.93 -4.98
C PHE A 2 1.63 9.55 -5.34
N GLY A 3 2.82 9.23 -4.82
CA GLY A 3 3.52 7.99 -5.16
C GLY A 3 4.00 7.24 -3.93
N THR A 4 4.07 5.91 -4.02
CA THR A 4 4.71 5.06 -2.98
C THR A 4 6.22 4.96 -3.13
N GLY A 5 6.74 5.34 -4.30
CA GLY A 5 8.13 5.26 -4.69
C GLY A 5 8.68 6.58 -5.21
N ASN A 6 9.96 6.56 -5.57
CA ASN A 6 10.64 7.73 -6.13
C ASN A 6 10.42 7.84 -7.65
N TYR A 7 10.81 8.98 -8.23
CA TYR A 7 10.69 9.25 -9.67
C TYR A 7 11.92 8.78 -10.48
N ASN A 8 12.68 7.80 -9.99
CA ASN A 8 13.88 7.34 -10.67
C ASN A 8 13.51 6.27 -11.73
N GLU A 9 13.75 6.61 -13.00
CA GLU A 9 13.43 5.77 -14.16
C GLU A 9 14.14 4.41 -14.13
N ILE A 10 15.35 4.34 -13.57
CA ILE A 10 16.12 3.10 -13.45
C ILE A 10 15.42 2.16 -12.48
N THR A 11 15.06 2.64 -11.29
CA THR A 11 14.39 1.83 -10.27
C THR A 11 12.95 1.50 -10.64
N ALA A 12 12.27 2.34 -11.42
CA ALA A 12 10.91 2.09 -11.89
C ALA A 12 10.77 0.80 -12.73
N THR A 13 11.86 0.32 -13.37
CA THR A 13 11.85 -0.95 -14.12
C THR A 13 11.97 -2.19 -13.23
N GLN A 14 12.40 -2.02 -11.98
CA GLN A 14 12.70 -3.10 -11.05
C GLN A 14 11.72 -3.14 -9.87
N TYR A 15 11.15 -1.99 -9.50
CA TYR A 15 10.33 -1.83 -8.29
C TYR A 15 8.86 -1.83 -8.65
N SER A 16 8.03 -2.45 -7.80
CA SER A 16 6.57 -2.32 -7.90
C SER A 16 6.09 -1.14 -7.07
N ASP A 17 5.71 -0.05 -7.73
CA ASP A 17 5.20 1.16 -7.08
C ASP A 17 3.80 1.54 -7.58
N ILE A 18 3.10 2.34 -6.78
CA ILE A 18 1.81 2.92 -7.13
C ILE A 18 1.95 4.42 -7.32
N SER A 19 1.35 4.92 -8.39
CA SER A 19 1.19 6.33 -8.69
C SER A 19 -0.29 6.66 -8.76
N TYR A 20 -0.73 7.59 -7.92
CA TYR A 20 -2.09 8.11 -7.89
C TYR A 20 -2.13 9.53 -8.47
N LEU A 21 -2.81 9.65 -9.61
CA LEU A 21 -3.08 10.92 -10.27
C LEU A 21 -4.52 11.31 -9.95
N ALA A 22 -4.69 12.41 -9.22
CA ALA A 22 -5.98 12.91 -8.78
C ALA A 22 -6.09 14.41 -9.10
N ALA A 23 -7.32 14.84 -9.39
CA ALA A 23 -7.69 16.24 -9.57
C ALA A 23 -8.68 16.70 -8.47
N ASP A 24 -8.74 15.96 -7.36
CA ASP A 24 -9.52 16.31 -6.19
C ASP A 24 -8.97 17.61 -5.56
N PRO A 25 -9.82 18.65 -5.36
CA PRO A 25 -9.35 19.95 -4.88
C PRO A 25 -8.69 19.90 -3.50
N ASP A 26 -9.17 19.05 -2.59
CA ASP A 26 -8.63 18.95 -1.24
C ASP A 26 -7.28 18.24 -1.25
N LEU A 27 -7.14 17.16 -2.03
CA LEU A 27 -5.84 16.52 -2.25
C LEU A 27 -4.83 17.47 -2.92
N ALA A 28 -5.28 18.32 -3.86
CA ALA A 28 -4.41 19.31 -4.49
C ALA A 28 -3.97 20.40 -3.50
N ALA A 29 -4.90 20.91 -2.69
CA ALA A 29 -4.61 21.89 -1.64
C ALA A 29 -3.62 21.33 -0.61
N ASP A 30 -3.82 20.10 -0.16
CA ASP A 30 -2.93 19.40 0.76
C ASP A 30 -1.52 19.21 0.18
N ALA A 31 -1.41 18.84 -1.09
CA ALA A 31 -0.11 18.73 -1.75
C ALA A 31 0.62 20.09 -1.76
N SER A 32 -0.07 21.18 -2.12
CA SER A 32 0.50 22.52 -2.08
C SER A 32 0.90 22.95 -0.67
N ALA A 33 0.06 22.67 0.34
CA ALA A 33 0.35 22.97 1.73
C ALA A 33 1.60 22.20 2.22
N LEU A 34 1.74 20.92 1.85
CA LEU A 34 2.89 20.12 2.19
C LEU A 34 4.19 20.71 1.59
N PHE A 35 4.16 21.13 0.33
CA PHE A 35 5.31 21.78 -0.29
C PHE A 35 5.68 23.11 0.40
N ASN A 36 4.69 23.92 0.76
CA ASN A 36 4.93 25.17 1.49
C ASN A 36 5.52 24.93 2.88
N ALA A 37 5.10 23.86 3.57
CA ALA A 37 5.67 23.47 4.85
C ALA A 37 7.14 23.00 4.69
N ILE A 38 7.45 22.24 3.64
CA ILE A 38 8.82 21.78 3.35
C ILE A 38 9.76 22.95 3.05
N THR A 39 9.29 23.98 2.33
CA THR A 39 10.10 25.14 1.97
C THR A 39 10.19 26.19 3.08
N GLY A 40 9.53 25.97 4.23
CA GLY A 40 9.53 26.88 5.38
C GLY A 40 8.68 28.13 5.16
N TYR A 41 7.76 28.11 4.19
CA TYR A 41 6.90 29.25 3.85
C TYR A 41 5.68 29.38 4.77
N ALA A 42 5.32 28.32 5.50
CA ALA A 42 4.20 28.30 6.45
C ALA A 42 4.48 27.37 7.65
N GLU A 43 3.93 27.71 8.81
CA GLU A 43 3.86 26.77 9.94
C GLU A 43 2.93 25.59 9.61
N ALA A 44 3.18 24.46 10.26
CA ALA A 44 2.54 23.17 9.98
C ALA A 44 1.00 23.26 9.99
N CYS A 45 0.38 23.28 8.81
CA CYS A 45 -1.07 23.32 8.64
C CYS A 45 -1.69 21.93 8.87
N SER A 46 -2.91 21.90 9.41
CA SER A 46 -3.76 20.72 9.32
C SER A 46 -4.13 20.45 7.87
N PHE A 47 -3.85 19.24 7.38
CA PHE A 47 -4.29 18.78 6.07
C PHE A 47 -5.79 18.41 6.09
N GLN A 48 -6.44 18.50 4.94
CA GLN A 48 -7.85 18.17 4.76
C GLN A 48 -8.08 16.66 4.63
N LYS A 49 -7.20 15.96 3.91
CA LYS A 49 -7.34 14.55 3.54
C LYS A 49 -6.10 13.72 3.83
N ILE A 50 -4.91 14.20 3.47
CA ILE A 50 -3.68 13.44 3.69
C ILE A 50 -3.27 13.52 5.17
N GLU A 51 -2.48 12.55 5.61
CA GLU A 51 -1.72 12.66 6.85
C GLU A 51 -0.23 12.63 6.53
N ALA A 52 0.57 13.40 7.26
CA ALA A 52 2.01 13.46 7.03
C ALA A 52 2.80 13.21 8.31
N SER A 53 3.98 12.59 8.17
CA SER A 53 5.01 12.63 9.20
C SER A 53 5.89 13.87 9.02
N PRO A 54 6.48 14.40 10.10
CA PRO A 54 6.48 13.91 11.49
C PRO A 54 5.25 14.36 12.32
N MET A 55 4.16 14.78 11.67
CA MET A 55 2.97 15.31 12.34
C MET A 55 2.08 14.18 12.86
N ARG A 56 1.04 13.79 12.12
CA ARG A 56 -0.06 12.93 12.61
C ARG A 56 -0.11 11.53 11.97
N LEU A 57 0.83 11.22 11.07
CA LEU A 57 0.79 9.95 10.33
C LEU A 57 0.77 8.71 11.24
N ARG A 58 1.59 8.66 12.31
CA ARG A 58 1.55 7.55 13.27
C ARG A 58 0.21 7.47 13.98
N GLU A 59 -0.23 8.59 14.55
CA GLU A 59 -1.47 8.69 15.30
C GLU A 59 -2.65 8.20 14.45
N ARG A 60 -2.70 8.62 13.18
CA ARG A 60 -3.75 8.18 12.27
C ARG A 60 -3.77 6.67 12.07
N ILE A 61 -2.62 6.05 11.86
CA ILE A 61 -2.56 4.59 11.68
C ILE A 61 -3.01 3.88 12.96
N LEU A 62 -2.59 4.36 14.12
CA LEU A 62 -3.03 3.82 15.42
C LEU A 62 -4.54 3.97 15.63
N GLU A 63 -5.13 5.11 15.26
CA GLU A 63 -6.57 5.33 15.28
C GLU A 63 -7.30 4.31 14.39
N LEU A 64 -6.83 4.10 13.16
CA LEU A 64 -7.44 3.15 12.22
C LEU A 64 -7.38 1.70 12.76
N VAL A 65 -6.26 1.30 13.36
CA VAL A 65 -6.12 -0.01 14.03
C VAL A 65 -7.07 -0.10 15.23
N SER A 66 -7.16 0.95 16.04
CA SER A 66 -8.04 1.03 17.21
C SER A 66 -9.52 0.93 16.83
N MET A 67 -9.93 1.54 15.71
CA MET A 67 -11.28 1.43 15.18
C MET A 67 -11.63 -0.02 14.82
N GLU A 68 -10.73 -0.75 14.14
CA GLU A 68 -10.93 -2.18 13.85
C GLU A 68 -10.98 -3.01 15.13
N LYS A 69 -10.10 -2.74 16.10
CA LYS A 69 -10.09 -3.39 17.43
C LYS A 69 -11.43 -3.23 18.12
N LYS A 70 -11.98 -2.01 18.16
CA LYS A 70 -13.29 -1.72 18.77
C LYS A 70 -14.41 -2.50 18.10
N ARG A 71 -14.45 -2.51 16.76
CA ARG A 71 -15.46 -3.27 15.99
C ARG A 71 -15.39 -4.76 16.27
N ALA A 72 -14.18 -5.34 16.32
CA ALA A 72 -14.01 -6.75 16.66
C ALA A 72 -14.50 -7.08 18.06
N ALA A 73 -14.20 -6.22 19.05
CA ALA A 73 -14.68 -6.38 20.43
C ALA A 73 -16.22 -6.31 20.54
N GLU A 74 -16.88 -5.59 19.64
CA GLU A 74 -18.34 -5.54 19.50
C GLU A 74 -18.92 -6.72 18.70
N GLY A 75 -18.09 -7.71 18.32
CA GLY A 75 -18.51 -8.87 17.54
C GLY A 75 -18.74 -8.61 16.05
N GLN A 76 -18.39 -7.41 15.56
CA GLN A 76 -18.47 -7.08 14.14
C GLN A 76 -17.28 -7.68 13.38
N LYS A 77 -17.46 -7.87 12.07
CA LYS A 77 -16.34 -8.20 11.18
C LYS A 77 -15.32 -7.06 11.22
N ALA A 78 -14.05 -7.41 11.41
CA ALA A 78 -12.93 -6.47 11.40
C ALA A 78 -11.73 -7.10 10.69
N ARG A 79 -11.10 -6.35 9.79
CA ARG A 79 -9.98 -6.84 8.98
C ARG A 79 -9.01 -5.71 8.66
N ILE A 80 -7.73 -6.01 8.79
CA ILE A 80 -6.63 -5.16 8.34
C ILE A 80 -5.84 -5.94 7.31
N ILE A 81 -5.55 -5.31 6.17
CA ILE A 81 -4.55 -5.81 5.23
C ILE A 81 -3.54 -4.69 5.01
N ALA A 82 -2.26 -4.96 5.23
CA ALA A 82 -1.24 -3.95 5.00
C ALA A 82 -0.07 -4.54 4.24
N LYS A 83 0.33 -3.82 3.20
CA LYS A 83 1.57 -4.05 2.48
C LYS A 83 2.53 -2.92 2.81
N VAL A 84 3.71 -3.26 3.32
CA VAL A 84 4.80 -2.33 3.64
C VAL A 84 6.14 -3.02 3.39
N ASN A 85 7.23 -2.28 3.28
CA ASN A 85 8.55 -2.88 3.10
C ASN A 85 9.19 -3.22 4.44
N SER A 86 8.83 -2.53 5.52
CA SER A 86 9.37 -2.82 6.85
C SER A 86 8.38 -2.47 7.96
N LEU A 87 8.41 -3.26 9.04
CA LEU A 87 7.66 -3.10 10.27
C LEU A 87 8.59 -3.30 11.47
N SER A 88 8.94 -2.20 12.13
CA SER A 88 9.77 -2.20 13.34
C SER A 88 9.35 -1.17 14.39
N ASP A 89 8.25 -0.44 14.17
CA ASP A 89 7.71 0.50 15.15
C ASP A 89 7.04 -0.23 16.34
N PRO A 90 7.52 -0.03 17.59
CA PRO A 90 6.99 -0.75 18.75
C PRO A 90 5.51 -0.44 19.05
N GLN A 91 5.10 0.82 18.92
CA GLN A 91 3.74 1.24 19.27
C GLN A 91 2.72 0.62 18.30
N LEU A 92 3.05 0.61 17.01
CA LEU A 92 2.19 -0.01 16.01
C LEU A 92 2.17 -1.54 16.13
N ILE A 93 3.30 -2.17 16.45
CA ILE A 93 3.35 -3.62 16.71
C ILE A 93 2.44 -3.99 17.89
N GLU A 94 2.51 -3.24 18.98
CA GLU A 94 1.66 -3.44 20.16
C GLU A 94 0.18 -3.25 19.80
N ALA A 95 -0.17 -2.20 19.06
CA ALA A 95 -1.54 -1.96 18.62
C ALA A 95 -2.09 -3.09 17.72
N LEU A 96 -1.28 -3.65 16.82
CA LEU A 96 -1.66 -4.77 15.97
C LEU A 96 -1.87 -6.07 16.78
N ILE A 97 -1.00 -6.33 17.77
CA ILE A 97 -1.15 -7.47 18.70
C ILE A 97 -2.46 -7.34 19.49
N ASP A 98 -2.74 -6.14 19.99
CA ASP A 98 -3.97 -5.84 20.71
C ASP A 98 -5.22 -5.98 19.86
N ALA A 99 -5.17 -5.52 18.60
CA ALA A 99 -6.24 -5.73 17.63
C ALA A 99 -6.45 -7.22 17.34
N SER A 100 -5.36 -7.99 17.17
CA SER A 100 -5.42 -9.44 17.00
C SER A 100 -6.09 -10.12 18.20
N ARG A 101 -5.75 -9.73 19.44
CA ARG A 101 -6.39 -10.26 20.66
C ARG A 101 -7.89 -9.97 20.73
N ALA A 102 -8.33 -8.84 20.20
CA ALA A 102 -9.74 -8.49 20.10
C ALA A 102 -10.49 -9.24 18.98
N GLY A 103 -9.79 -10.01 18.14
CA GLY A 103 -10.38 -10.81 17.07
C GLY A 103 -10.23 -10.23 15.66
N VAL A 104 -9.53 -9.11 15.48
CA VAL A 104 -9.27 -8.53 14.15
C VAL A 104 -8.43 -9.49 13.32
N LYS A 105 -8.83 -9.79 12.09
CA LYS A 105 -8.02 -10.57 11.14
C LYS A 105 -7.01 -9.65 10.45
N ILE A 106 -5.72 -9.97 10.56
CA ILE A 106 -4.64 -9.09 10.10
C ILE A 106 -3.75 -9.85 9.13
N ASP A 107 -3.73 -9.41 7.87
CA ASP A 107 -2.82 -9.93 6.83
C ASP A 107 -1.76 -8.86 6.51
N LEU A 108 -0.49 -9.18 6.79
CA LEU A 108 0.64 -8.30 6.53
C LEU A 108 1.49 -8.87 5.40
N ASN A 109 1.78 -8.05 4.38
CA ASN A 109 2.80 -8.32 3.38
C ASN A 109 4.01 -7.42 3.68
N VAL A 110 5.03 -7.98 4.32
CA VAL A 110 6.25 -7.26 4.74
C VAL A 110 7.44 -7.86 4.02
N ARG A 111 8.03 -7.11 3.08
CA ARG A 111 9.14 -7.62 2.28
C ARG A 111 10.44 -7.75 3.08
N GLY A 112 10.80 -6.71 3.81
CA GLY A 112 12.10 -6.54 4.48
C GLY A 112 12.03 -6.85 5.98
N ILE A 113 12.42 -5.88 6.80
CA ILE A 113 12.53 -6.07 8.26
C ILE A 113 11.12 -6.20 8.86
N CYS A 114 10.88 -7.25 9.65
CA CYS A 114 9.67 -7.42 10.44
C CYS A 114 10.04 -7.82 11.87
N CYS A 115 9.75 -6.96 12.85
CA CYS A 115 9.97 -7.24 14.27
C CYS A 115 8.73 -7.84 14.96
N LEU A 116 7.59 -7.90 14.26
CA LEU A 116 6.37 -8.54 14.76
C LEU A 116 6.50 -10.06 14.63
N ARG A 117 6.14 -10.78 15.71
CA ARG A 117 6.08 -12.26 15.73
C ARG A 117 4.63 -12.73 15.53
N PRO A 118 4.25 -13.24 14.35
CA PRO A 118 2.87 -13.69 14.06
C PRO A 118 2.58 -15.08 14.67
N GLY A 119 1.29 -15.44 14.77
CA GLY A 119 0.85 -16.80 15.08
C GLY A 119 1.09 -17.29 16.51
N MET A 120 1.50 -16.41 17.44
CA MET A 120 1.72 -16.80 18.84
C MET A 120 0.39 -16.91 19.58
N LYS A 121 0.18 -18.06 20.25
CA LYS A 121 -1.06 -18.36 20.99
C LYS A 121 -1.38 -17.27 22.02
N GLY A 122 -2.61 -16.75 22.04
CA GLY A 122 -3.06 -15.66 22.93
C GLY A 122 -2.41 -14.29 22.71
N VAL A 123 -1.57 -14.12 21.68
CA VAL A 123 -0.85 -12.87 21.39
C VAL A 123 -1.13 -12.39 19.98
N SER A 124 -0.76 -13.18 18.96
CA SER A 124 -0.79 -12.76 17.55
C SER A 124 -1.40 -13.81 16.62
N GLU A 125 -2.28 -14.66 17.16
CA GLU A 125 -2.94 -15.77 16.42
C GLU A 125 -3.70 -15.31 15.17
N ASN A 126 -4.25 -14.10 15.18
CA ASN A 126 -4.99 -13.55 14.05
C ASN A 126 -4.12 -12.75 13.08
N ILE A 127 -2.80 -12.72 13.30
CA ILE A 127 -1.84 -12.02 12.44
C ILE A 127 -1.11 -13.04 11.57
N ARG A 128 -1.20 -12.84 10.26
CA ARG A 128 -0.42 -13.55 9.25
C ARG A 128 0.56 -12.59 8.60
N VAL A 129 1.84 -12.93 8.57
CA VAL A 129 2.88 -12.13 7.90
C VAL A 129 3.48 -12.92 6.75
N THR A 130 3.46 -12.34 5.56
CA THR A 130 4.08 -12.91 4.36
C THR A 130 5.11 -11.95 3.77
N SER A 131 6.15 -12.48 3.15
CA SER A 131 7.07 -11.73 2.29
C SER A 131 7.01 -12.33 0.89
N ILE A 132 6.73 -11.52 -0.13
CA ILE A 132 6.72 -11.98 -1.52
C ILE A 132 8.05 -11.65 -2.17
N VAL A 133 8.72 -12.69 -2.66
CA VAL A 133 10.01 -12.59 -3.33
C VAL A 133 9.85 -13.15 -4.74
N GLY A 134 9.70 -12.25 -5.70
CA GLY A 134 9.53 -12.57 -7.11
C GLY A 134 10.52 -11.82 -8.01
N ARG A 135 10.11 -11.60 -9.27
CA ARG A 135 10.88 -10.88 -10.27
C ARG A 135 11.08 -9.40 -9.90
N PHE A 136 10.02 -8.77 -9.40
CA PHE A 136 10.05 -7.34 -9.05
C PHE A 136 10.35 -7.15 -7.57
N LEU A 137 11.01 -6.04 -7.26
CA LEU A 137 11.19 -5.58 -5.90
C LEU A 137 9.87 -5.02 -5.37
N GLU A 138 9.24 -5.74 -4.44
CA GLU A 138 8.05 -5.21 -3.78
C GLU A 138 8.41 -3.92 -3.03
N HIS A 139 7.82 -2.79 -3.45
CA HIS A 139 8.13 -1.48 -2.89
C HIS A 139 6.89 -0.66 -2.50
N SER A 140 5.74 -0.94 -3.10
CA SER A 140 4.50 -0.26 -2.79
C SER A 140 4.08 -0.44 -1.33
N ARG A 141 3.48 0.60 -0.75
CA ARG A 141 2.83 0.55 0.56
C ARG A 141 1.35 0.86 0.40
N ILE A 142 0.51 -0.09 0.79
CA ILE A 142 -0.95 -0.04 0.64
C ILE A 142 -1.57 -0.51 1.94
N LEU A 143 -2.50 0.27 2.49
CA LEU A 143 -3.19 -0.06 3.74
C LEU A 143 -4.68 -0.22 3.47
N TYR A 144 -5.29 -1.23 4.06
CA TYR A 144 -6.72 -1.50 4.01
C TYR A 144 -7.24 -1.74 5.42
N PHE A 145 -8.36 -1.08 5.74
CA PHE A 145 -9.14 -1.27 6.97
C PHE A 145 -10.59 -1.52 6.58
N HIS A 146 -11.21 -2.56 7.15
CA HIS A 146 -12.56 -2.99 6.77
C HIS A 146 -13.64 -1.95 7.09
N ASN A 147 -13.47 -1.23 8.20
CA ASN A 147 -14.28 -0.12 8.67
C ASN A 147 -15.80 -0.36 8.60
N GLY A 148 -16.24 -1.51 9.14
CA GLY A 148 -17.66 -1.83 9.24
C GLY A 148 -18.38 -2.03 7.90
N GLY A 149 -17.63 -2.32 6.82
CA GLY A 149 -18.19 -2.58 5.49
C GLY A 149 -17.99 -1.45 4.49
N ASP A 150 -17.56 -0.26 4.93
CA ASP A 150 -17.07 0.81 4.04
C ASP A 150 -15.55 0.94 4.16
N PRO A 151 -14.80 0.20 3.33
CA PRO A 151 -13.36 0.04 3.51
C PRO A 151 -12.62 1.36 3.27
N LYS A 152 -11.68 1.64 4.18
CA LYS A 152 -10.71 2.72 4.04
C LYS A 152 -9.42 2.16 3.45
N VAL A 153 -8.99 2.74 2.32
CA VAL A 153 -7.81 2.30 1.58
C VAL A 153 -6.88 3.49 1.40
N PHE A 154 -5.59 3.24 1.62
CA PHE A 154 -4.56 4.26 1.55
C PHE A 154 -3.36 3.76 0.76
N ILE A 155 -2.66 4.69 0.12
CA ILE A 155 -1.26 4.50 -0.28
C ILE A 155 -0.36 5.32 0.64
N SER A 156 0.88 4.89 0.81
CA SER A 156 1.83 5.54 1.71
C SER A 156 3.22 5.60 1.11
N SER A 157 3.98 6.65 1.43
CA SER A 157 5.44 6.66 1.22
C SER A 157 6.19 6.07 2.43
N ALA A 158 5.57 6.10 3.61
CA ALA A 158 6.15 5.59 4.86
C ALA A 158 6.06 4.07 4.99
N ASP A 159 7.18 3.48 5.41
CA ASP A 159 7.18 2.20 6.14
C ASP A 159 6.82 2.39 7.61
N TRP A 160 6.49 1.30 8.28
CA TRP A 160 6.16 1.27 9.70
C TRP A 160 7.43 1.15 10.56
N MET A 161 8.31 2.15 10.43
CA MET A 161 9.54 2.27 11.22
C MET A 161 9.58 3.64 11.92
N PRO A 162 10.15 3.75 13.13
CA PRO A 162 10.17 5.01 13.87
C PRO A 162 10.76 6.18 13.07
N ARG A 163 11.82 5.93 12.29
CA ARG A 163 12.44 6.96 11.44
C ARG A 163 11.51 7.50 10.34
N ASN A 164 10.61 6.69 9.80
CA ASN A 164 9.66 7.13 8.77
C ASN A 164 8.50 7.90 9.41
N LEU A 165 8.05 7.43 10.57
CA LEU A 165 6.91 8.00 11.28
C LEU A 165 7.23 9.30 12.02
N ASP A 166 8.47 9.49 12.51
CA ASP A 166 8.82 10.61 13.41
C ASP A 166 9.85 11.58 12.84
N ARG A 167 10.65 11.17 11.85
CA ARG A 167 11.85 11.93 11.43
C ARG A 167 11.90 12.26 9.96
N ARG A 168 11.08 11.61 9.15
CA ARG A 168 11.00 11.86 7.71
C ARG A 168 9.71 12.56 7.39
N ILE A 169 9.70 13.22 6.25
CA ILE A 169 8.49 13.74 5.65
C ILE A 169 7.95 12.64 4.76
N GLU A 170 6.89 12.00 5.22
CA GLU A 170 6.17 10.94 4.50
C GLU A 170 4.69 11.29 4.45
N THR A 171 3.97 10.68 3.52
CA THR A 171 2.52 10.89 3.36
C THR A 171 1.76 9.59 3.45
N LEU A 172 0.56 9.67 4.00
CA LEU A 172 -0.50 8.68 3.96
C LEU A 172 -1.68 9.32 3.23
N VAL A 173 -2.03 8.76 2.08
CA VAL A 173 -2.98 9.38 1.14
C VAL A 173 -4.20 8.47 1.00
N PRO A 174 -5.41 8.95 1.33
CA PRO A 174 -6.63 8.17 1.13
C PRO A 174 -6.93 8.00 -0.37
N VAL A 175 -7.39 6.82 -0.75
CA VAL A 175 -7.86 6.52 -2.12
C VAL A 175 -9.37 6.31 -2.07
N GLU A 176 -10.08 7.40 -2.33
CA GLU A 176 -11.55 7.48 -2.19
C GLU A 176 -12.29 7.16 -3.49
N ASP A 177 -11.64 7.40 -4.64
CA ASP A 177 -12.20 7.05 -5.96
C ASP A 177 -12.54 5.55 -5.99
N PRO A 178 -13.81 5.17 -6.26
CA PRO A 178 -14.26 3.79 -6.14
C PRO A 178 -13.49 2.80 -7.02
N ASP A 179 -13.10 3.19 -8.24
CA ASP A 179 -12.37 2.32 -9.16
C ASP A 179 -10.92 2.13 -8.75
N CYS A 180 -10.24 3.21 -8.34
CA CYS A 180 -8.89 3.13 -7.80
C CYS A 180 -8.86 2.30 -6.51
N ARG A 181 -9.83 2.53 -5.62
CA ARG A 181 -9.97 1.80 -4.36
C ARG A 181 -10.15 0.31 -4.62
N ARG A 182 -11.09 -0.06 -5.51
CA ARG A 182 -11.34 -1.46 -5.90
C ARG A 182 -10.10 -2.12 -6.46
N LYS A 183 -9.36 -1.44 -7.34
CA LYS A 183 -8.10 -1.95 -7.90
C LYS A 183 -7.06 -2.24 -6.81
N LEU A 184 -6.90 -1.35 -5.82
CA LEU A 184 -5.97 -1.57 -4.71
C LEU A 184 -6.39 -2.74 -3.81
N VAL A 185 -7.70 -2.91 -3.57
CA VAL A 185 -8.24 -4.05 -2.82
C VAL A 185 -7.97 -5.36 -3.56
N GLU A 186 -8.26 -5.42 -4.86
CA GLU A 186 -7.96 -6.58 -5.70
C GLU A 186 -6.46 -6.93 -5.69
N MET A 187 -5.58 -5.92 -5.73
CA MET A 187 -4.13 -6.11 -5.58
C MET A 187 -3.76 -6.72 -4.22
N LEU A 188 -4.30 -6.17 -3.13
CA LEU A 188 -4.07 -6.69 -1.79
C LEU A 188 -4.57 -8.13 -1.63
N ASP A 189 -5.74 -8.45 -2.15
CA ASP A 189 -6.29 -9.81 -2.12
C ASP A 189 -5.41 -10.80 -2.90
N LEU A 190 -4.82 -10.39 -4.04
CA LEU A 190 -3.83 -11.20 -4.75
C LEU A 190 -2.58 -11.45 -3.92
N TYR A 191 -2.06 -10.43 -3.22
CA TYR A 191 -0.91 -10.60 -2.32
C TYR A 191 -1.22 -11.52 -1.15
N VAL A 192 -2.44 -11.45 -0.58
CA VAL A 192 -2.88 -12.34 0.48
C VAL A 192 -2.99 -13.79 -0.02
N ALA A 193 -3.51 -13.97 -1.24
CA ALA A 193 -3.78 -15.26 -1.86
C ALA A 193 -2.54 -15.93 -2.50
N ASP A 194 -1.43 -15.21 -2.65
CA ASP A 194 -0.20 -15.76 -3.23
C ASP A 194 0.24 -17.02 -2.46
N ASN A 195 0.38 -18.11 -3.21
CA ASN A 195 0.70 -19.41 -2.67
C ASN A 195 1.91 -20.06 -3.37
N VAL A 196 2.70 -19.25 -4.11
CA VAL A 196 3.86 -19.72 -4.86
C VAL A 196 5.11 -18.91 -4.55
N ASP A 197 5.03 -17.59 -4.52
CA ASP A 197 6.18 -16.69 -4.32
C ASP A 197 6.15 -16.05 -2.91
N ALA A 198 5.07 -16.26 -2.16
CA ALA A 198 4.95 -15.88 -0.75
C ALA A 198 5.72 -16.82 0.21
N TRP A 199 6.45 -16.20 1.13
CA TRP A 199 7.12 -16.82 2.28
C TRP A 199 6.40 -16.40 3.56
N LEU A 200 5.93 -17.38 4.33
CA LEU A 200 5.20 -17.17 5.58
C LEU A 200 6.18 -17.11 6.75
N LEU A 201 6.18 -15.99 7.48
CA LEU A 201 6.94 -15.82 8.72
C LEU A 201 6.33 -16.68 9.83
N GLN A 202 7.15 -17.50 10.46
CA GLN A 202 6.80 -18.36 11.59
C GLN A 202 7.05 -17.66 12.94
N PRO A 203 6.43 -18.13 14.04
CA PRO A 203 6.62 -17.54 15.37
C PRO A 203 8.07 -17.55 15.89
N ASP A 204 8.90 -18.46 15.40
CA ASP A 204 10.33 -18.59 15.73
C ASP A 204 11.25 -17.69 14.88
N GLY A 205 10.68 -16.93 13.95
CA GLY A 205 11.42 -16.05 13.04
C GLY A 205 11.86 -16.72 11.74
N SER A 206 11.66 -18.03 11.58
CA SER A 206 11.94 -18.73 10.32
C SER A 206 10.90 -18.39 9.25
N TYR A 207 11.26 -18.59 7.98
CA TYR A 207 10.35 -18.39 6.86
C TYR A 207 10.11 -19.71 6.12
N VAL A 208 8.83 -20.01 5.85
CA VAL A 208 8.44 -21.17 5.06
C VAL A 208 7.79 -20.70 3.77
N ARG A 209 8.33 -21.12 2.63
CA ARG A 209 7.73 -20.84 1.33
C ARG A 209 6.39 -21.55 1.23
N LEU A 210 5.33 -20.81 0.91
CA LEU A 210 4.02 -21.38 0.66
C LEU A 210 4.06 -22.24 -0.60
N ARG A 211 3.32 -23.34 -0.56
CA ARG A 211 3.11 -24.23 -1.69
C ARG A 211 1.62 -24.39 -1.92
N PRO A 212 1.16 -24.40 -3.18
CA PRO A 212 -0.23 -24.69 -3.48
C PRO A 212 -0.55 -26.12 -3.02
N ALA A 213 -1.64 -26.28 -2.27
CA ALA A 213 -2.13 -27.61 -1.93
C ALA A 213 -2.57 -28.37 -3.20
N ALA A 214 -2.57 -29.71 -3.15
CA ALA A 214 -3.02 -30.53 -4.27
C ALA A 214 -4.42 -30.11 -4.74
N GLY A 215 -4.57 -29.88 -6.06
CA GLY A 215 -5.82 -29.43 -6.66
C GLY A 215 -6.18 -27.94 -6.46
N ARG A 216 -5.39 -27.16 -5.71
CA ARG A 216 -5.58 -25.70 -5.61
C ARG A 216 -4.91 -24.98 -6.78
N LYS A 217 -5.58 -23.94 -7.29
CA LYS A 217 -5.02 -23.06 -8.30
C LYS A 217 -3.76 -22.35 -7.77
N GLN A 218 -2.74 -22.29 -8.61
CA GLN A 218 -1.54 -21.51 -8.33
C GLN A 218 -1.84 -20.02 -8.48
N VAL A 219 -1.45 -19.24 -7.49
CA VAL A 219 -1.60 -17.78 -7.47
C VAL A 219 -0.21 -17.18 -7.28
N ARG A 220 0.23 -16.41 -8.27
CA ARG A 220 1.46 -15.62 -8.27
C ARG A 220 1.08 -14.15 -8.45
N ALA A 221 1.12 -13.37 -7.38
CA ALA A 221 0.60 -12.01 -7.38
C ALA A 221 1.27 -11.14 -8.45
N GLN A 222 2.60 -11.15 -8.52
CA GLN A 222 3.36 -10.36 -9.50
C GLN A 222 3.03 -10.72 -10.95
N GLU A 223 2.89 -12.01 -11.25
CA GLU A 223 2.58 -12.46 -12.61
C GLU A 223 1.17 -12.06 -13.02
N MET A 224 0.18 -12.26 -12.14
CA MET A 224 -1.20 -11.89 -12.42
C MET A 224 -1.35 -10.37 -12.60
N LEU A 225 -0.71 -9.57 -11.74
CA LEU A 225 -0.70 -8.11 -11.87
C LEU A 225 -0.02 -7.64 -13.15
N TYR A 226 1.08 -8.29 -13.54
CA TYR A 226 1.76 -8.02 -14.81
C TYR A 226 0.86 -8.32 -16.01
N GLN A 227 0.18 -9.48 -16.02
CA GLN A 227 -0.75 -9.85 -17.09
C GLN A 227 -1.89 -8.84 -17.22
N GLN A 228 -2.51 -8.44 -16.09
CA GLN A 228 -3.54 -7.39 -16.07
C GLN A 228 -3.04 -6.05 -16.62
N ALA A 229 -1.79 -5.66 -16.30
CA ALA A 229 -1.20 -4.44 -16.83
C ALA A 229 -0.97 -4.53 -18.35
N VAL A 230 -0.47 -5.66 -18.84
CA VAL A 230 -0.26 -5.90 -20.27
C VAL A 230 -1.58 -5.87 -21.04
N GLU A 231 -2.65 -6.49 -20.52
CA GLU A 231 -3.98 -6.46 -21.12
C GLU A 231 -4.53 -5.04 -21.21
N ARG A 232 -4.41 -4.24 -20.14
CA ARG A 232 -4.82 -2.83 -20.15
C ARG A 232 -4.06 -2.00 -21.17
N CYS A 233 -2.73 -2.20 -21.28
CA CYS A 233 -1.92 -1.52 -22.30
C CYS A 233 -2.34 -1.89 -23.73
N ARG A 234 -2.62 -3.17 -23.98
CA ARG A 234 -3.11 -3.64 -25.30
C ARG A 234 -4.46 -3.02 -25.65
N PHE A 235 -5.40 -3.04 -24.70
CA PHE A 235 -6.73 -2.44 -24.89
C PHE A 235 -6.63 -0.94 -25.16
N SER A 236 -5.82 -0.20 -24.39
CA SER A 236 -5.62 1.23 -24.60
C SER A 236 -4.98 1.54 -25.97
N ALA A 237 -4.02 0.72 -26.42
CA ALA A 237 -3.39 0.90 -27.73
C ALA A 237 -4.38 0.68 -28.89
N GLN A 238 -5.31 -0.26 -28.76
CA GLN A 238 -6.37 -0.51 -29.74
C GLN A 238 -7.42 0.61 -29.79
N GLN A 239 -7.60 1.34 -28.69
CA GLN A 239 -8.57 2.43 -28.57
C GLN A 239 -8.00 3.81 -28.90
N ARG A 240 -6.70 3.93 -29.17
CA ARG A 240 -6.14 5.22 -29.59
C ARG A 240 -6.78 5.64 -30.92
N PRO A 241 -7.50 6.78 -30.99
CA PRO A 241 -7.90 7.32 -32.27
C PRO A 241 -6.64 7.53 -33.12
N ALA A 242 -6.77 7.37 -34.44
CA ALA A 242 -5.68 7.64 -35.38
C ALA A 242 -5.03 8.97 -34.98
N SER A 243 -3.73 8.92 -34.67
CA SER A 243 -3.02 10.11 -34.21
C SER A 243 -3.21 11.22 -35.23
N PHE A 244 -3.61 12.40 -34.77
CA PHE A 244 -3.54 13.60 -35.59
C PHE A 244 -2.07 13.81 -35.94
N GLN A 245 -1.69 13.45 -37.16
CA GLN A 245 -0.40 13.84 -37.71
C GLN A 245 -0.57 15.27 -38.21
N PRO A 246 0.04 16.27 -37.57
CA PRO A 246 0.02 17.62 -38.12
C PRO A 246 0.65 17.57 -39.50
N HIS A 247 -0.12 17.95 -40.52
CA HIS A 247 0.36 18.03 -41.88
C HIS A 247 1.44 19.11 -41.92
N ARG A 248 2.71 18.69 -41.96
CA ARG A 248 3.84 19.60 -42.14
C ARG A 248 3.92 19.96 -43.61
N SER A 249 3.92 21.26 -43.94
CA SER A 249 4.21 21.71 -45.30
C SER A 249 5.65 21.37 -45.66
N ALA A 250 5.91 21.08 -46.95
CA ALA A 250 7.22 20.65 -47.46
C ALA A 250 8.37 21.63 -47.14
N GLU A 251 8.08 22.89 -46.82
CA GLU A 251 9.07 23.91 -46.46
C GLU A 251 9.65 23.74 -45.04
N SER A 252 9.05 22.93 -44.18
CA SER A 252 9.49 22.75 -42.79
C SER A 252 10.47 21.59 -42.57
N GLN A 253 10.92 20.92 -43.63
CA GLN A 253 11.94 19.84 -43.57
C GLN A 253 13.35 20.29 -43.96
N LEU A 254 13.55 21.58 -44.28
CA LEU A 254 14.84 22.18 -44.62
C LEU A 254 15.20 23.30 -43.64
N ARG A 255 15.36 22.96 -42.35
CA ARG A 255 16.17 23.69 -41.37
C ARG A 255 16.73 22.72 -40.34
#